data_AF-A0A316RBL5-F1
#
_entry.id   AF-A0A316RBL5-F1
#
_cell.length_a   1.000
_cell.length_b   1.000
_cell.length_c   1.000
_cell.angle_alpha   90.00
_cell.angle_beta   90.00
_cell.angle_gamma   90.00
#
_symmetry.space_group_name_H-M   'P 1'
#
loop_
_entity.id
_entity.type
_entity.pdbx_description
1 polymer ?
#
loop_
_entity_poly.entity_id
_entity_poly.type
_entity_poly.pdbx_seq_one_letter_code
_entity_poly.pdbx_strand_id
1 'polypeptide(L)' 'MNNKNVFVRIFRFYVDGFRNMTLGKTLWTIILIKLFIMFFVLKLFFFPNILNANFNTDEERAEHVGMELTFPVPESR' A
#
# COMPACT_ATOMS: atom_id res chain seq x y z
N MET A 1 -22.44 -22.45 33.67
CA MET A 1 -21.97 -23.05 32.39
C MET A 1 -20.80 -22.21 31.90
N ASN A 2 -19.57 -22.71 32.07
CA ASN A 2 -18.39 -22.00 31.61
C ASN A 2 -18.37 -22.04 30.08
N ASN A 3 -18.77 -20.93 29.46
CA ASN A 3 -18.49 -20.61 28.07
C ASN A 3 -16.97 -20.47 27.94
N LYS A 4 -16.25 -21.61 27.98
CA LYS A 4 -14.82 -21.68 27.76
C LYS A 4 -14.60 -21.27 26.32
N ASN A 5 -14.45 -19.96 26.13
CA ASN A 5 -14.09 -19.21 24.93
C ASN A 5 -13.70 -20.11 23.75
N VAL A 6 -14.70 -20.68 23.07
CA VAL A 6 -14.48 -21.58 21.93
C VAL A 6 -13.66 -20.84 20.89
N PHE A 7 -13.96 -19.57 20.66
CA PHE A 7 -13.16 -18.64 19.86
C PHE A 7 -11.67 -18.57 20.26
N VAL A 8 -11.35 -18.49 21.55
CA VAL A 8 -9.96 -18.49 22.03
C VAL A 8 -9.27 -19.83 21.75
N ARG A 9 -10.00 -20.94 21.85
CA ARG A 9 -9.47 -22.27 21.52
C ARG A 9 -9.19 -22.42 20.03
N ILE A 10 -10.10 -21.97 19.16
CA ILE A 10 -9.88 -21.95 17.70
C ILE A 10 -8.70 -21.04 17.36
N PHE A 11 -8.64 -19.83 17.92
CA PHE A 11 -7.54 -18.90 17.69
C PHE A 11 -6.19 -19.49 18.11
N ARG A 12 -6.12 -20.07 19.32
CA ARG A 12 -4.89 -20.70 19.82
C ARG A 12 -4.48 -21.89 18.96
N PHE A 13 -5.42 -22.71 18.49
CA PHE A 13 -5.13 -23.81 17.59
C PHE A 13 -4.58 -23.34 16.23
N TYR A 14 -5.15 -22.27 15.67
CA TYR A 14 -4.67 -21.68 14.43
C TYR A 14 -3.26 -21.07 14.58
N VAL A 15 -3.04 -20.32 15.67
CA VAL A 15 -1.72 -19.74 15.98
C VAL A 15 -0.68 -20.82 16.28
N ASP A 16 -1.02 -21.84 17.08
CA ASP A 16 -0.10 -22.94 17.41
C ASP A 16 0.22 -23.79 16.16
N GLY A 17 -0.78 -24.08 15.33
CA GLY A 17 -0.59 -24.78 14.05
C GLY A 17 0.27 -23.98 13.07
N PHE A 18 -0.03 -22.69 12.90
CA PHE A 18 0.75 -21.79 12.05
C PHE A 18 2.19 -21.62 12.56
N ARG A 19 2.40 -21.58 13.88
CA ARG A 19 3.73 -21.44 14.48
C ARG A 19 4.55 -22.72 14.40
N ASN A 20 3.94 -23.91 14.46
CA ASN A 20 4.63 -25.18 14.26
C ASN A 20 4.87 -25.54 12.79
N MET A 21 4.21 -24.87 11.85
CA MET A 21 4.41 -25.08 10.42
C MET A 21 5.59 -24.24 9.89
N THR A 22 6.70 -24.90 9.55
CA THR A 22 7.82 -24.29 8.83
C THR A 22 7.42 -23.85 7.42
N LEU A 23 6.64 -24.68 6.71
CA LEU A 23 6.15 -24.39 5.36
C LEU A 23 5.25 -23.14 5.33
N GLY A 24 4.34 -23.00 6.29
CA GLY A 24 3.43 -21.85 6.39
C GLY A 24 4.18 -20.55 6.60
N LYS A 25 5.16 -20.52 7.51
CA LYS A 25 6.03 -19.36 7.73
C LYS A 25 6.84 -18.99 6.49
N THR A 26 7.40 -19.97 5.80
CA THR A 26 8.15 -19.73 4.55
C THR A 26 7.24 -19.13 3.49
N LEU A 27 6.04 -19.67 3.30
CA LEU A 27 5.08 -19.15 2.32
C LEU A 27 4.64 -17.73 2.66
N TRP A 28 4.34 -17.46 3.93
CA TRP A 28 3.98 -16.12 4.40
C TRP A 28 5.12 -15.12 4.22
N THR A 29 6.36 -15.55 4.47
CA THR A 29 7.57 -14.75 4.22
C THR A 29 7.71 -14.42 2.74
N ILE A 30 7.46 -15.38 1.84
CA ILE A 30 7.48 -15.15 0.39
C ILE A 30 6.41 -14.11 -0.01
N ILE A 31 5.20 -14.21 0.54
CA ILE A 31 4.12 -13.24 0.28
C ILE A 31 4.55 -11.84 0.76
N LEU A 32 5.10 -11.74 1.97
CA LEU A 32 5.56 -10.48 2.56
C LEU A 32 6.68 -9.86 1.71
N ILE A 33 7.67 -10.66 1.30
CA ILE A 33 8.75 -10.22 0.40
C ILE A 33 8.18 -9.75 -0.93
N LYS A 34 7.26 -10.50 -1.54
CA LYS A 34 6.66 -10.14 -2.83
C LYS A 34 5.87 -8.83 -2.74
N LEU A 35 5.09 -8.65 -1.66
CA LEU A 35 4.38 -7.40 -1.38
C LEU A 35 5.35 -6.25 -1.16
N PHE A 36 6.44 -6.47 -0.41
CA PHE A 36 7.46 -5.45 -0.20
C PHE A 36 8.14 -5.05 -1.51
N ILE A 37 8.56 -6.02 -2.33
CA ILE A 37 9.18 -5.77 -3.64
C ILE A 37 8.18 -5.06 -4.57
N MET A 38 6.93 -5.51 -4.66
CA MET A 38 5.92 -4.84 -5.48
C MET A 38 5.68 -3.41 -5.01
N PHE A 39 5.54 -3.20 -3.70
CA PHE A 39 5.38 -1.87 -3.13
C PHE A 39 6.61 -1.00 -3.41
N PHE A 40 7.82 -1.54 -3.28
CA PHE A 40 9.06 -0.79 -3.47
C PHE A 40 9.33 -0.49 -4.94
N VAL A 41 9.07 -1.43 -5.86
CA VAL A 41 9.19 -1.22 -7.30
C VAL A 41 8.12 -0.26 -7.80
N LEU A 42 6.85 -0.44 -7.43
CA LEU A 42 5.81 0.54 -7.75
C LEU A 42 6.15 1.89 -7.10
N LYS A 43 6.65 1.94 -5.87
CA LYS A 43 7.03 3.21 -5.26
C LYS A 43 8.20 3.86 -6.00
N LEU A 44 9.30 3.14 -6.22
CA LEU A 44 10.54 3.66 -6.80
C LEU A 44 10.49 3.80 -8.32
N PHE A 45 9.57 3.15 -9.03
CA PHE A 45 9.43 3.31 -10.48
C PHE A 45 8.21 4.17 -10.82
N PHE A 46 7.08 3.98 -10.13
CA PHE A 46 5.88 4.74 -10.39
C PHE A 46 6.00 6.15 -9.84
N PHE A 47 6.52 6.39 -8.62
CA PHE A 47 6.62 7.75 -8.06
C PHE A 47 7.60 8.67 -8.79
N PRO A 48 8.87 8.30 -9.05
CA PRO A 48 9.75 9.22 -9.74
C PRO A 48 9.36 9.42 -11.20
N ASN A 49 8.69 8.48 -11.88
CA ASN A 49 8.19 8.74 -13.23
C ASN A 49 6.89 9.55 -13.24
N ILE A 50 5.94 9.36 -12.32
CA ILE A 50 4.77 10.27 -12.24
C ILE A 50 5.15 11.68 -11.78
N LEU A 51 6.20 11.85 -10.95
CA LEU A 51 6.72 13.17 -10.55
C LEU A 51 7.70 13.78 -11.57
N ASN A 52 8.59 13.01 -12.20
CA ASN A 52 9.58 13.57 -13.16
C ASN A 52 9.12 13.59 -14.61
N ALA A 53 8.13 12.78 -15.02
CA ALA A 53 7.78 12.70 -16.46
C ALA A 53 7.06 13.94 -17.00
N ASN A 54 6.79 14.98 -16.20
CA ASN A 54 6.22 16.23 -16.73
C ASN A 54 6.78 17.53 -16.14
N PHE A 55 7.50 17.56 -15.01
CA PHE A 55 8.05 18.82 -14.47
C PHE A 55 9.32 18.57 -13.65
N ASN A 56 10.32 19.42 -13.85
CA ASN A 56 11.66 19.28 -13.27
C ASN A 56 11.75 19.67 -11.78
N THR A 57 10.65 20.07 -11.13
CA THR A 57 10.62 20.46 -9.71
C THR A 57 9.21 20.32 -9.13
N ASP A 58 9.08 19.71 -7.94
CA ASP A 58 7.78 19.46 -7.28
C ASP A 58 7.02 20.75 -6.89
N GLU A 59 7.75 21.86 -6.68
CA GLU A 59 7.18 23.18 -6.33
C GLU A 59 6.36 23.80 -7.48
N GLU A 60 6.86 23.71 -8.73
CA GLU A 60 6.23 24.32 -9.90
C GLU A 60 4.90 23.64 -10.29
N ARG A 61 4.75 22.34 -9.98
CA ARG A 61 3.53 21.57 -10.27
C ARG A 61 2.36 21.95 -9.36
N ALA A 62 2.65 22.16 -8.07
CA ALA A 62 1.64 22.54 -7.10
C ALA A 62 1.06 23.92 -7.43
N GLU A 63 1.91 24.83 -7.91
CA GLU A 63 1.51 26.17 -8.32
C GLU A 63 0.66 26.15 -9.60
N HIS A 64 1.04 25.38 -10.63
CA HIS A 64 0.28 25.32 -11.88
C HIS A 64 -1.10 24.66 -11.73
N VAL A 65 -1.20 23.54 -11.00
CA VAL A 65 -2.50 22.89 -10.73
C VAL A 65 -3.38 23.75 -9.81
N GLY A 66 -2.78 24.49 -8.88
CA GLY A 66 -3.50 25.45 -8.04
C GLY A 66 -4.13 26.59 -8.85
N MET A 67 -3.44 27.07 -9.89
CA MET A 67 -3.95 28.12 -10.79
C MET A 67 -5.17 27.63 -11.59
N GLU A 68 -5.09 26.46 -12.23
CA GLU A 68 -6.18 25.89 -13.05
C GLU A 68 -7.46 25.59 -12.24
N LEU A 69 -7.34 25.29 -10.94
CA LEU A 69 -8.48 25.08 -10.05
C LEU A 69 -9.05 26.38 -9.46
N THR A 70 -8.28 27.47 -9.49
CA THR A 70 -8.68 28.78 -8.93
C THR A 70 -9.32 29.67 -9.98
N PHE A 71 -8.92 29.55 -11.25
CA PHE A 71 -9.52 30.31 -12.34
C PHE A 71 -10.63 29.51 -13.03
N PRO A 72 -11.91 29.88 -12.88
CA PRO A 72 -12.95 29.33 -13.74
C PRO A 72 -12.61 29.66 -15.20
N VAL A 73 -12.64 28.65 -16.07
CA VAL A 73 -12.49 28.77 -17.52
C VAL A 73 -13.33 29.96 -18.00
N PRO A 74 -12.75 31.01 -18.61
CA PRO A 74 -13.53 32.08 -19.19
C PRO A 74 -14.38 31.48 -20.30
N GLU A 75 -15.70 31.50 -20.12
CA GLU A 75 -16.66 31.08 -21.12
C GLU A 75 -16.45 31.93 -22.38
N SER A 76 -15.78 31.35 -23.38
CA SER A 76 -15.51 31.99 -24.66
C SER A 76 -16.84 32.14 -25.41
N ARG A 77 -17.35 33.37 -25.47
CA ARG A 77 -18.34 33.78 -26.47
C ARG A 77 -17.70 33.92 -27.84
#